data_AF-X1BPV2-F1
#
_entry.id   AF-X1BPV2-F1
#
_cell.length_a   1.000
_cell.length_b   1.000
_cell.length_c   1.000
_cell.angle_alpha   90.00
_cell.angle_beta   90.00
_cell.angle_gamma   90.00
#
_symmetry.space_group_name_H-M   'P 1'
#
loop_
_entity.id
_entity.type
_entity.pdbx_description
1 polymer ?
#
loop_
_entity_poly.entity_id
_entity_poly.type
_entity_poly.pdbx_seq_one_letter_code
_entity_poly.pdbx_strand_id
1 'polypeptide(L)'
;GGIIISVNECREGVGVGQDNFKELIFSEKSPEEIYNKILKKEIVVPDQWQIQVLTRILMKSKVYLVSNMKEEEIGNIGLKYADTVEDAIKISLIKHGRDAKILILPNGPQILPLINI
;
A
#
# COMPACT_ATOMS: atom_id res chain seq x y z
N GLY A 1 -7.22 -12.52 0.05
CA GLY A 1 -6.09 -12.07 0.88
C GLY A 1 -6.57 -11.41 2.16
N GLY A 2 -5.63 -11.06 3.03
CA GLY A 2 -5.90 -10.29 4.24
C GLY A 2 -5.98 -8.78 3.99
N ILE A 3 -6.04 -8.03 5.08
CA ILE A 3 -5.86 -6.58 5.10
C ILE A 3 -4.53 -6.27 5.77
N ILE A 4 -3.78 -5.33 5.17
CA ILE A 4 -2.59 -4.73 5.77
C ILE A 4 -2.98 -3.33 6.23
N ILE A 5 -2.66 -3.01 7.48
CA ILE A 5 -2.78 -1.66 8.03
C ILE A 5 -1.35 -1.13 8.17
N SER A 6 -1.00 -0.14 7.36
CA SER A 6 0.32 0.47 7.31
C SER A 6 0.25 1.83 7.99
N VAL A 7 1.02 2.01 9.07
CA VAL A 7 0.99 3.24 9.88
C VAL A 7 2.23 4.06 9.56
N ASN A 8 2.09 5.15 8.81
CA ASN A 8 3.21 6.00 8.40
C ASN A 8 2.76 7.45 8.30
N GLU A 9 3.49 8.38 8.95
CA GLU A 9 3.17 9.81 8.91
C GLU A 9 3.17 10.36 7.48
N CYS A 10 4.09 9.88 6.62
CA CYS A 10 4.27 10.33 5.24
C CYS A 10 4.33 11.87 5.10
N ARG A 11 5.01 12.56 6.03
CA ARG A 11 4.98 14.02 6.16
C ARG A 11 5.34 14.82 4.91
N GLU A 12 6.21 14.27 4.06
CA GLU A 12 6.64 14.95 2.83
C GLU A 12 5.61 14.77 1.70
N GLY A 13 4.69 13.81 1.84
CA GLY A 13 3.75 13.42 0.81
C GLY A 13 4.31 12.36 -0.13
N VAL A 14 3.52 12.04 -1.15
CA VAL A 14 3.86 11.00 -2.13
C VAL A 14 4.81 11.55 -3.20
N GLY A 15 5.97 10.91 -3.33
CA GLY A 15 6.86 11.07 -4.50
C GLY A 15 7.55 12.43 -4.60
N VAL A 16 7.84 13.11 -3.48
CA VAL A 16 8.64 14.34 -3.50
C VAL A 16 10.01 14.07 -4.14
N GLY A 17 10.33 14.79 -5.21
CA GLY A 17 11.55 14.56 -6.00
C GLY A 17 11.52 13.31 -6.89
N GLN A 18 10.36 12.65 -7.02
CA GLN A 18 10.16 11.43 -7.80
C GLN A 18 8.87 11.52 -8.65
N ASP A 19 8.86 12.41 -9.64
CA ASP A 19 7.67 12.71 -10.44
C ASP A 19 7.07 11.47 -11.13
N ASN A 20 7.91 10.61 -11.71
CA ASN A 20 7.45 9.36 -12.34
C ASN A 20 6.72 8.43 -11.37
N PHE A 21 7.19 8.33 -10.12
CA PHE A 21 6.53 7.52 -9.10
C PHE A 21 5.17 8.13 -8.74
N LYS A 22 5.14 9.46 -8.55
CA LYS A 22 3.90 10.19 -8.26
C LYS A 22 2.89 10.01 -9.39
N GLU A 23 3.27 10.20 -10.64
CA GLU A 23 2.39 10.00 -11.79
C GLU A 23 1.76 8.60 -11.80
N LEU A 24 2.54 7.55 -11.51
CA LEU A 24 2.03 6.18 -11.47
C LEU A 24 1.05 5.95 -10.32
N ILE A 25 1.32 6.51 -9.13
CA ILE A 25 0.42 6.43 -7.97
C ILE A 25 -0.93 7.12 -8.23
N PHE A 26 -0.94 8.15 -9.09
CA PHE A 26 -2.12 8.92 -9.48
C PHE A 26 -2.67 8.56 -10.88
N SER A 27 -2.19 7.47 -11.48
CA SER A 27 -2.42 7.18 -12.90
C SER A 27 -3.81 6.62 -13.26
N GLU A 28 -4.68 6.39 -12.27
CA GLU A 28 -5.99 5.72 -12.37
C GLU A 28 -5.93 4.27 -12.89
N LYS A 29 -4.73 3.74 -13.12
CA LYS A 29 -4.54 2.36 -13.56
C LYS A 29 -4.65 1.41 -12.38
N SER A 30 -5.17 0.21 -12.64
CA SER A 30 -5.19 -0.84 -11.63
C SER A 30 -3.76 -1.29 -11.28
N PRO A 31 -3.51 -1.83 -10.07
CA PRO A 31 -2.23 -2.43 -9.72
C PRO A 31 -1.78 -3.50 -10.72
N GLU A 32 -2.71 -4.31 -11.20
CA GLU A 32 -2.43 -5.36 -12.18
C GLU A 32 -2.00 -4.78 -13.54
N GLU A 33 -2.64 -3.71 -14.01
CA GLU A 33 -2.27 -3.05 -15.25
C GLU A 33 -0.85 -2.49 -15.16
N ILE A 34 -0.53 -1.75 -14.10
CA ILE A 34 0.81 -1.18 -13.90
C ILE A 34 1.86 -2.30 -13.81
N TYR A 35 1.58 -3.36 -13.05
CA TYR A 35 2.47 -4.50 -12.91
C TYR A 35 2.76 -5.17 -14.26
N ASN A 36 1.72 -5.43 -15.06
CA ASN A 36 1.88 -6.05 -16.38
C ASN A 36 2.63 -5.16 -17.37
N LYS A 37 2.38 -3.85 -17.36
CA LYS A 37 3.13 -2.87 -18.18
C LYS A 37 4.61 -2.83 -17.82
N ILE A 38 4.93 -2.91 -16.53
CA ILE A 38 6.31 -3.03 -16.03
C ILE A 38 6.95 -4.32 -16.56
N LEU A 39 6.28 -5.47 -16.47
CA LEU A 39 6.82 -6.75 -16.95
C LEU A 39 7.06 -6.76 -18.48
N LYS A 40 6.22 -6.07 -19.24
CA LYS A 40 6.36 -5.91 -20.70
C LYS A 40 7.37 -4.82 -21.10
N LYS A 41 7.99 -4.13 -20.14
CA LYS A 41 8.90 -2.98 -20.35
C LYS A 41 8.22 -1.79 -21.06
N GLU A 42 6.91 -1.64 -20.89
CA GLU A 42 6.13 -0.50 -21.38
C GLU A 42 6.20 0.70 -20.42
N ILE A 43 6.51 0.45 -19.13
CA ILE A 43 6.87 1.46 -18.13
C ILE A 43 8.33 1.21 -17.76
N VAL A 44 9.19 2.21 -18.04
CA VAL A 44 10.61 2.21 -17.67
C VAL A 44 10.96 3.56 -17.07
N VAL A 45 11.07 3.62 -15.74
CA VAL A 45 11.28 4.86 -14.99
C VAL A 45 12.32 4.63 -13.88
N PRO A 46 13.00 5.69 -13.40
CA PRO A 46 13.79 5.62 -12.17
C PRO A 46 12.96 5.05 -11.02
N ASP A 47 13.58 4.22 -10.17
CA ASP A 47 12.93 3.58 -9.01
C ASP A 47 11.66 2.76 -9.31
N GLN A 48 11.51 2.27 -10.55
CA GLN A 48 10.40 1.39 -10.96
C GLN A 48 10.19 0.18 -10.03
N TRP A 49 11.25 -0.31 -9.38
CA TRP A 49 11.17 -1.42 -8.44
C TRP A 49 10.18 -1.13 -7.30
N GLN A 50 10.08 0.12 -6.84
CA GLN A 50 9.24 0.49 -5.71
C GLN A 50 7.75 0.34 -6.03
N ILE A 51 7.32 0.91 -7.16
CA ILE A 51 5.93 0.78 -7.62
C ILE A 51 5.61 -0.66 -8.00
N GLN A 52 6.57 -1.41 -8.54
CA GLN A 52 6.40 -2.83 -8.87
C GLN A 52 6.15 -3.69 -7.61
N VAL A 53 6.83 -3.40 -6.50
CA VAL A 53 6.59 -4.12 -5.23
C VAL A 53 5.22 -3.74 -4.66
N LEU A 54 4.87 -2.45 -4.66
CA LEU A 54 3.58 -1.99 -4.16
C LEU A 54 2.41 -2.63 -4.92
N THR A 55 2.46 -2.66 -6.25
CA THR A 55 1.38 -3.25 -7.07
C THR A 55 1.19 -4.74 -6.79
N ARG A 56 2.28 -5.49 -6.61
CA ARG A 56 2.23 -6.91 -6.20
C ARG A 56 1.52 -7.11 -4.87
N ILE A 57 1.69 -6.19 -3.92
CA ILE A 57 1.01 -6.23 -2.61
C ILE A 57 -0.48 -5.93 -2.79
N LEU A 58 -0.80 -4.84 -3.51
CA LEU A 58 -2.18 -4.41 -3.74
C LEU A 58 -3.03 -5.43 -4.52
N MET A 59 -2.41 -6.24 -5.39
CA MET A 59 -3.08 -7.35 -6.08
C MET A 59 -3.47 -8.49 -5.13
N LYS A 60 -2.82 -8.64 -3.96
CA LYS A 60 -3.03 -9.75 -3.03
C LYS A 60 -3.81 -9.35 -1.78
N SER A 61 -3.66 -8.11 -1.34
CA SER A 61 -4.17 -7.61 -0.07
C SER A 61 -4.71 -6.20 -0.22
N LYS A 62 -5.77 -5.88 0.54
CA LYS A 62 -6.17 -4.48 0.71
C LYS A 62 -5.20 -3.82 1.68
N VAL A 63 -4.78 -2.60 1.39
CA VAL A 63 -3.85 -1.84 2.22
C VAL A 63 -4.54 -0.56 2.67
N TYR A 64 -4.75 -0.42 3.99
CA TYR A 64 -5.11 0.86 4.61
C TYR A 64 -3.84 1.56 5.05
N LEU A 65 -3.69 2.83 4.66
CA LEU A 65 -2.65 3.73 5.12
C LEU A 65 -3.25 4.63 6.21
N VAL A 66 -2.68 4.55 7.41
CA VAL A 66 -2.94 5.50 8.50
C VAL A 66 -1.81 6.52 8.47
N SER A 67 -2.16 7.79 8.24
CA SER A 67 -1.21 8.86 7.94
C SER A 67 -1.79 10.24 8.28
N ASN A 68 -0.90 11.22 8.42
CA ASN A 68 -1.28 12.63 8.57
C ASN A 68 -1.58 13.32 7.22
N MET A 69 -1.39 12.61 6.11
CA MET A 69 -1.81 13.06 4.78
C MET A 69 -3.34 13.09 4.66
N LYS A 70 -3.85 13.89 3.73
CA LYS A 70 -5.27 13.84 3.35
C LYS A 70 -5.54 12.62 2.46
N GLU A 71 -6.77 12.13 2.48
CA GLU A 71 -7.19 10.98 1.67
C GLU A 71 -6.88 11.19 0.17
N GLU A 72 -7.14 12.39 -0.37
CA GLU A 72 -6.88 12.67 -1.78
C GLU A 72 -5.38 12.68 -2.15
N GLU A 73 -4.49 12.76 -1.16
CA GLU A 73 -3.03 12.87 -1.38
C GLU A 73 -2.34 11.50 -1.43
N ILE A 74 -2.99 10.41 -1.02
CA ILE A 74 -2.37 9.07 -0.98
C ILE A 74 -2.33 8.39 -2.36
N GLY A 75 -3.00 8.96 -3.35
CA GLY A 75 -3.11 8.43 -4.71
C GLY A 75 -4.36 7.61 -4.98
N ASN A 76 -4.50 7.16 -6.23
CA ASN A 76 -5.68 6.45 -6.73
C ASN A 76 -5.37 5.02 -7.23
N ILE A 77 -4.14 4.54 -7.07
CA ILE A 77 -3.69 3.20 -7.46
C ILE A 77 -4.36 2.05 -6.66
N GLY A 78 -5.11 2.35 -5.61
CA GLY A 78 -5.85 1.34 -4.82
C GLY A 78 -5.46 1.24 -3.34
N LEU A 79 -4.57 2.11 -2.86
CA LEU A 79 -4.42 2.38 -1.43
C LEU A 79 -5.75 2.88 -0.85
N LYS A 80 -5.98 2.62 0.43
CA LYS A 80 -7.15 3.08 1.17
C LYS A 80 -6.70 3.95 2.33
N TYR A 81 -7.42 5.03 2.59
CA TYR A 81 -7.16 5.89 3.73
C TYR A 81 -7.89 5.38 4.98
N ALA A 82 -7.29 5.61 6.16
CA ALA A 82 -7.96 5.51 7.44
C ALA A 82 -7.36 6.56 8.39
N ASP A 83 -8.22 7.27 9.14
CA ASP A 83 -7.78 8.29 10.09
C ASP A 83 -7.00 7.70 11.27
N THR A 84 -7.44 6.54 11.77
CA THR A 84 -6.85 5.87 12.94
C THR A 84 -6.63 4.38 12.70
N VAL A 85 -5.75 3.79 13.51
CA VAL A 85 -5.52 2.34 13.51
C VAL A 85 -6.80 1.60 13.92
N GLU A 86 -7.53 2.14 14.89
CA GLU A 86 -8.79 1.61 15.41
C GLU A 86 -9.87 1.56 14.33
N ASP A 87 -9.99 2.61 13.51
CA ASP A 87 -10.94 2.64 12.39
C ASP A 87 -10.57 1.60 11.33
N ALA A 88 -9.29 1.51 10.97
CA ALA A 88 -8.81 0.50 10.04
C ALA A 88 -9.05 -0.93 10.56
N ILE A 89 -8.85 -1.18 11.87
CA ILE A 89 -9.15 -2.46 12.52
C ILE A 89 -10.66 -2.73 12.48
N LYS A 90 -11.50 -1.77 12.85
CA LYS A 90 -12.97 -1.92 12.85
C LYS A 90 -13.48 -2.28 11.46
N ILE A 91 -13.04 -1.56 10.42
CA ILE A 91 -13.38 -1.87 9.02
C ILE A 91 -12.90 -3.27 8.65
N SER A 92 -11.71 -3.65 9.09
CA SER A 92 -11.14 -4.97 8.81
C SER A 92 -11.94 -6.11 9.45
N LEU A 93 -12.36 -5.95 10.70
CA LEU A 93 -13.17 -6.94 11.43
C LEU A 93 -14.60 -7.06 10.88
N ILE A 94 -15.18 -5.99 10.34
CA ILE A 94 -16.46 -6.08 9.61
C ILE A 94 -16.33 -7.03 8.41
N LYS A 95 -15.19 -6.99 7.71
CA LYS A 95 -14.94 -7.84 6.54
C LYS A 95 -14.55 -9.27 6.91
N HIS A 96 -13.68 -9.44 7.91
CA HIS A 96 -13.05 -10.73 8.23
C HIS A 96 -13.68 -11.48 9.42
N GLY A 97 -14.63 -10.86 10.11
CA GLY A 97 -15.25 -11.39 11.33
C GLY A 97 -14.55 -10.92 12.60
N ARG A 98 -15.28 -10.92 13.72
CA ARG A 98 -14.78 -10.45 15.02
C ARG A 98 -13.66 -11.32 15.59
N ASP A 99 -13.61 -12.59 15.22
CA ASP A 99 -12.60 -13.56 15.68
C ASP A 99 -11.36 -13.59 14.78
N ALA A 100 -11.22 -12.65 13.83
CA ALA A 100 -10.06 -12.58 12.97
C ALA A 100 -8.78 -12.33 13.79
N LYS A 101 -7.72 -13.09 13.47
CA LYS A 101 -6.41 -12.91 14.11
C LYS A 101 -5.71 -11.68 13.55
N ILE A 102 -5.16 -10.86 14.44
CA ILE A 102 -4.37 -9.67 14.09
C ILE A 102 -2.92 -9.93 14.46
N LEU A 103 -2.01 -9.79 13.49
CA LEU A 103 -0.58 -9.77 13.72
C LEU A 103 -0.10 -8.32 13.80
N ILE A 104 0.55 -7.95 14.89
CA ILE A 104 1.15 -6.63 15.08
C ILE A 104 2.64 -6.72 14.78
N LEU A 105 3.12 -5.90 13.84
CA LEU A 105 4.51 -5.86 13.42
C LEU A 105 5.08 -4.44 13.64
N PRO A 106 5.57 -4.11 14.85
CA PRO A 106 6.22 -2.82 15.09
C PRO A 106 7.52 -2.72 14.28
N ASN A 107 7.88 -1.52 13.82
CA ASN A 107 9.12 -1.30 13.05
C ASN A 107 9.26 -2.25 11.83
N GLY A 108 8.20 -2.42 11.04
CA GLY A 108 8.14 -3.36 9.91
C GLY A 108 9.39 -3.44 9.01
N PRO A 109 10.01 -2.32 8.60
CA PRO A 109 11.22 -2.35 7.77
C PRO A 109 12.44 -3.01 8.42
N GLN A 110 12.46 -3.17 9.75
CA GLN A 110 13.56 -3.74 10.52
C GLN A 110 13.35 -5.23 10.85
N ILE A 111 12.22 -5.82 10.46
CA ILE A 111 11.87 -7.20 10.82
C ILE A 111 11.91 -8.09 9.58
N LEU A 112 12.62 -9.20 9.69
CA LEU A 112 12.55 -10.30 8.74
C LEU A 112 11.54 -11.34 9.26
N PRO A 113 10.33 -11.45 8.66
CA PRO A 113 9.36 -12.46 9.08
C PRO A 113 9.84 -13.85 8.66
N LEU A 114 9.87 -14.78 9.63
CA LEU A 114 10.13 -16.19 9.38
C LEU A 114 8.80 -16.93 9.27
N ILE A 115 8.65 -17.73 8.22
CA ILE A 115 7.52 -18.63 8.05
C ILE A 115 8.08 -20.04 8.17
N ASN A 116 7.68 -20.75 9.23
CA ASN A 116 7.92 -22.18 9.31
C ASN A 116 6.84 -22.85 8.46
N ILE A 117 7.23 -23.29 7.27
CA ILE A 117 6.42 -24.09 6.36
C ILE A 117 6.70 -25.56 6.65
#